data_AF-A0A2K3LY51-F1
#
_entry.id   AF-A0A2K3LY51-F1
#
_cell.length_a   1.000
_cell.length_b   1.000
_cell.length_c   1.000
_cell.angle_alpha   90.00
_cell.angle_beta   90.00
_cell.angle_gamma   90.00
#
_symmetry.space_group_name_H-M   'P 1'
#
loop_
_entity.id
_entity.type
_entity.pdbx_description
1 polymer ?
#
loop_
_entity_poly.entity_id
_entity_poly.type
_entity_poly.pdbx_seq_one_letter_code
_entity_poly.pdbx_strand_id
1 'polypeptide(L)'
;YLFLKEQLQLSIMPPHSGILHGTMIDQFIGCGKSRDVAHELASRVWLAVLDNLEENHHTFCLLKRLAQEGDQVFLPYPYTRSIKVQWRVFEKLFTDFRDCFNHEVDYYDMLACAKSRFQPIPSAWLASSYALHINCGGGSVTVNGSTYDDDTDTAGPASFHQSRGKTWAFSTTGNFMDIDGSNSYIMSDTSVANSELFKNARVSPTSLTYYGFCMGNGNYTVNLHFSEIIFTDDQTYNSLGRRIFDIYIQGELVQKDFNIAKEAGRIGKAITKPFTAVVSHNTLEIRLYWAGKGTTSIPSRGVYGPLISAITVEPGRL
;
A
#
# COMPACT_ATOMS: atom_id res chain seq x y z
N TYR A 1 -2.82 -13.90 -26.77
CA TYR A 1 -1.87 -13.56 -25.70
C TYR A 1 -0.46 -13.39 -26.25
N LEU A 2 0.23 -14.47 -26.65
CA LEU A 2 1.62 -14.40 -27.13
C LEU A 2 1.80 -13.40 -28.27
N PHE A 3 0.93 -13.46 -29.29
CA PHE A 3 0.91 -12.48 -30.39
C PHE A 3 0.89 -11.03 -29.89
N LEU A 4 -0.04 -10.67 -29.01
CA LEU A 4 -0.15 -9.31 -28.49
C LEU A 4 1.07 -8.92 -27.65
N LYS A 5 1.56 -9.83 -26.79
CA LYS A 5 2.76 -9.60 -25.98
C LYS A 5 3.98 -9.33 -26.87
N GLU A 6 4.22 -10.17 -27.87
CA GLU A 6 5.31 -10.02 -28.82
C GLU A 6 5.22 -8.71 -29.60
N GLN A 7 4.05 -8.35 -30.13
CA GLN A 7 3.87 -7.10 -30.87
C GLN A 7 4.16 -5.86 -30.02
N LEU A 8 3.79 -5.88 -28.73
CA LEU A 8 4.05 -4.79 -27.80
C LEU A 8 5.52 -4.73 -27.34
N GLN A 9 6.26 -5.86 -27.35
CA GLN A 9 7.66 -5.93 -26.91
C GLN A 9 8.69 -5.75 -28.04
N LEU A 10 8.36 -6.10 -29.29
CA LEU A 10 9.33 -6.26 -30.38
C LEU A 10 9.73 -4.97 -31.11
N SER A 11 9.13 -3.81 -30.82
CA SER A 11 9.30 -2.65 -31.71
C SER A 11 9.57 -1.32 -31.00
N ILE A 12 10.41 -0.51 -31.65
CA ILE A 12 10.62 0.90 -31.33
C ILE A 12 9.32 1.70 -31.59
N MET A 13 8.41 1.18 -32.44
CA MET A 13 7.06 1.67 -32.65
C MET A 13 6.06 0.54 -32.95
N PRO A 14 5.30 0.03 -31.97
CA PRO A 14 4.30 -0.99 -32.22
C PRO A 14 3.16 -0.46 -33.09
N PRO A 15 2.44 -1.33 -33.84
CA PRO A 15 1.23 -0.95 -34.55
C PRO A 15 0.25 -0.28 -33.58
N HIS A 16 -0.54 0.67 -34.08
CA HIS A 16 -1.54 1.36 -33.29
C HIS A 16 -2.40 0.34 -32.54
N SER A 17 -2.63 0.53 -31.23
CA SER A 17 -3.32 -0.47 -30.40
C SER A 17 -4.72 -0.82 -30.90
N GLY A 18 -5.38 0.12 -31.57
CA GLY A 18 -6.65 -0.11 -32.26
C GLY A 18 -6.56 -1.16 -33.38
N ILE A 19 -5.45 -1.20 -34.12
CA ILE A 19 -5.19 -2.23 -35.15
C ILE A 19 -5.00 -3.58 -34.46
N LEU A 20 -4.15 -3.66 -33.44
CA LEU A 20 -3.90 -4.89 -32.69
C LEU A 20 -5.19 -5.45 -32.06
N HIS A 21 -5.99 -4.57 -31.47
CA HIS A 21 -7.29 -4.94 -30.91
C HIS A 21 -8.24 -5.43 -32.00
N GLY A 22 -8.36 -4.70 -33.12
CA GLY A 22 -9.21 -5.08 -34.24
C GLY A 22 -8.83 -6.42 -34.86
N THR A 23 -7.54 -6.70 -35.04
CA THR A 23 -7.07 -8.00 -35.52
C THR A 23 -7.50 -9.15 -34.60
N MET A 24 -7.43 -8.96 -33.28
CA MET A 24 -7.91 -9.97 -32.34
C MET A 24 -9.43 -10.17 -32.43
N ILE A 25 -10.19 -9.09 -32.57
CA ILE A 25 -11.63 -9.14 -32.77
C ILE A 25 -11.97 -9.94 -34.04
N ASP A 26 -11.33 -9.63 -35.16
CA ASP A 26 -11.56 -10.30 -36.45
C ASP A 26 -11.25 -11.79 -36.38
N GLN A 27 -10.17 -12.17 -35.69
CA GLN A 27 -9.84 -13.58 -35.47
C GLN A 27 -10.91 -14.30 -34.65
N PHE A 28 -11.41 -13.72 -33.57
CA PHE A 28 -12.47 -14.34 -32.77
C PHE A 28 -13.78 -14.47 -33.54
N ILE A 29 -14.17 -13.44 -34.31
CA ILE A 29 -15.35 -13.47 -35.17
C ILE A 29 -15.17 -14.54 -36.26
N GLY A 30 -13.99 -14.63 -36.88
CA GLY A 30 -13.66 -15.67 -37.85
C GLY A 30 -13.74 -17.09 -37.28
N CYS A 31 -13.49 -17.25 -35.98
CA CYS A 31 -13.71 -18.51 -35.24
C CYS A 31 -15.17 -18.72 -34.77
N GLY A 32 -16.13 -17.96 -35.27
CA GLY A 32 -17.57 -18.12 -34.98
C GLY A 32 -18.01 -17.53 -33.64
N LYS A 33 -17.22 -16.64 -33.01
CA LYS A 33 -17.67 -15.92 -31.81
C LYS A 33 -18.56 -14.72 -32.19
N SER A 34 -19.56 -14.43 -31.36
CA SER A 34 -20.33 -13.19 -31.49
C SER A 34 -19.45 -11.98 -31.22
N ARG A 35 -19.88 -10.79 -31.67
CA ARG A 35 -19.17 -9.52 -31.44
C ARG A 35 -18.92 -9.26 -29.95
N ASP A 36 -19.90 -9.58 -29.11
CA ASP A 36 -19.80 -9.37 -27.65
C ASP A 36 -18.80 -10.32 -27.00
N VAL A 37 -18.83 -11.60 -27.39
CA VAL A 37 -17.88 -12.60 -26.89
C VAL A 37 -16.47 -12.31 -27.37
N ALA A 38 -16.31 -11.88 -28.63
CA ALA A 38 -15.03 -11.45 -29.17
C ALA A 38 -14.45 -10.25 -28.39
N HIS A 39 -15.28 -9.24 -28.09
CA HIS A 39 -14.89 -8.07 -27.31
C HIS A 39 -14.42 -8.42 -25.90
N GLU A 40 -15.15 -9.28 -25.20
CA GLU A 40 -14.81 -9.69 -23.84
C GLU A 40 -13.53 -10.54 -23.82
N LEU A 41 -13.39 -11.49 -24.76
CA LEU A 41 -12.17 -12.30 -24.89
C LEU A 41 -10.95 -11.43 -25.22
N ALA A 42 -11.10 -10.48 -26.15
CA ALA A 42 -10.04 -9.54 -26.47
C ALA A 42 -9.65 -8.70 -25.25
N SER A 43 -10.62 -8.21 -24.48
CA SER A 43 -10.38 -7.46 -23.26
C SER A 43 -9.62 -8.27 -22.21
N ARG A 44 -9.99 -9.55 -22.01
CA ARG A 44 -9.27 -10.45 -21.09
C ARG A 44 -7.83 -10.71 -21.52
N VAL A 45 -7.59 -10.86 -22.82
CA VAL A 45 -6.22 -11.02 -23.36
C VAL A 45 -5.40 -9.76 -23.13
N TRP A 46 -5.96 -8.57 -23.35
CA TRP A 46 -5.28 -7.30 -23.06
C TRP A 46 -4.91 -7.17 -21.58
N LEU A 47 -5.85 -7.41 -20.67
CA LEU A 47 -5.59 -7.36 -19.23
C LEU A 47 -4.48 -8.32 -18.82
N ALA A 48 -4.55 -9.58 -19.28
CA ALA A 48 -3.52 -10.57 -19.00
C ALA A 48 -2.13 -10.13 -19.52
N VAL A 49 -2.04 -9.51 -20.70
CA VAL A 49 -0.76 -9.00 -21.20
C VAL A 49 -0.26 -7.84 -20.33
N LEU A 50 -1.10 -6.85 -20.04
CA LEU A 50 -0.74 -5.69 -19.21
C LEU A 50 -0.24 -6.09 -17.82
N ASP A 51 -0.85 -7.10 -17.21
CA ASP A 51 -0.47 -7.63 -15.90
C ASP A 51 0.88 -8.36 -15.90
N ASN A 52 1.36 -8.81 -17.06
CA ASN A 52 2.58 -9.58 -17.23
C ASN A 52 3.68 -8.82 -18.00
N LEU A 53 3.53 -7.50 -18.18
CA LEU A 53 4.61 -6.66 -18.71
C LEU A 53 5.69 -6.45 -17.64
N GLU A 54 6.94 -6.45 -18.07
CA GLU A 54 8.09 -6.20 -17.19
C GLU A 54 8.11 -4.74 -16.71
N GLU A 55 8.56 -4.50 -15.49
CA GLU A 55 8.69 -3.16 -14.92
C GLU A 55 10.01 -2.50 -15.36
N ASN A 56 10.02 -1.95 -16.57
CA ASN A 56 11.18 -1.26 -17.14
C ASN A 56 10.77 0.01 -17.90
N HIS A 57 11.76 0.85 -18.25
CA HIS A 57 11.51 2.12 -18.93
C HIS A 57 10.84 1.95 -20.31
N HIS A 58 11.06 0.82 -20.99
CA HIS A 58 10.39 0.52 -22.25
C HIS A 58 8.88 0.32 -22.05
N THR A 59 8.48 -0.41 -21.00
CA THR A 59 7.07 -0.59 -20.63
C THR A 59 6.40 0.73 -20.27
N PHE A 60 7.09 1.63 -19.57
CA PHE A 60 6.56 2.98 -19.30
C PHE A 60 6.22 3.73 -20.60
N CYS A 61 7.17 3.78 -21.55
CA CYS A 61 6.97 4.43 -22.85
C CYS A 61 5.82 3.81 -23.64
N LEU A 62 5.71 2.48 -23.61
CA LEU A 62 4.62 1.74 -24.22
C LEU A 62 3.26 2.13 -23.62
N LEU A 63 3.13 2.10 -22.29
CA LEU A 63 1.88 2.44 -21.60
C LEU A 63 1.48 3.90 -21.83
N LYS A 64 2.45 4.84 -21.81
CA LYS A 64 2.20 6.27 -22.08
C LYS A 64 1.60 6.45 -23.47
N ARG A 65 2.13 5.76 -24.47
CA ARG A 65 1.56 5.74 -25.82
C ARG A 65 0.14 5.14 -25.82
N LEU A 66 -0.06 3.97 -25.20
CA LEU A 66 -1.37 3.32 -25.16
C LEU A 66 -2.46 4.20 -24.54
N ALA A 67 -2.10 5.03 -23.55
CA ALA A 67 -2.99 6.01 -22.93
C ALA A 67 -3.35 7.18 -23.86
N GLN A 68 -2.38 7.64 -24.67
CA GLN A 68 -2.55 8.76 -25.60
C GLN A 68 -3.31 8.38 -26.89
N GLU A 69 -3.21 7.13 -27.33
CA GLU A 69 -3.83 6.64 -28.58
C GLU A 69 -5.37 6.65 -28.55
N GLY A 70 -5.98 6.71 -27.37
CA GLY A 70 -7.42 6.42 -27.21
C GLY A 70 -8.40 7.45 -27.78
N ASP A 71 -7.93 8.55 -28.42
CA ASP A 71 -8.79 9.63 -28.94
C ASP A 71 -8.60 9.97 -30.43
N GLN A 72 -7.61 9.39 -31.12
CA GLN A 72 -7.30 9.83 -32.49
C GLN A 72 -8.15 9.14 -33.57
N VAL A 73 -8.77 7.99 -33.28
CA VAL A 73 -9.57 7.22 -34.25
C VAL A 73 -10.84 6.69 -33.59
N PHE A 74 -12.01 7.18 -34.05
CA PHE A 74 -13.30 6.63 -33.66
C PHE A 74 -13.47 5.25 -34.31
N LEU A 75 -13.27 4.19 -33.52
CA LEU A 75 -13.60 2.83 -33.93
C LEU A 75 -15.02 2.50 -33.46
N PRO A 76 -15.85 1.81 -34.27
CA PRO A 76 -17.14 1.34 -33.80
C PRO A 76 -16.94 0.14 -32.87
N TYR A 77 -17.89 -0.08 -31.96
CA TYR A 77 -17.97 -1.34 -31.22
C TYR A 77 -17.97 -2.53 -32.20
N PRO A 78 -17.27 -3.65 -31.95
CA PRO A 78 -16.45 -4.00 -30.79
C PRO A 78 -14.95 -3.66 -30.93
N TYR A 79 -14.56 -2.86 -31.92
CA TYR A 79 -13.16 -2.59 -32.27
C TYR A 79 -12.48 -1.57 -31.34
N THR A 80 -13.24 -0.91 -30.47
CA THR A 80 -12.71 -0.07 -29.38
C THR A 80 -12.30 -0.92 -28.19
N ARG A 81 -11.14 -0.63 -27.60
CA ARG A 81 -10.72 -1.24 -26.33
C ARG A 81 -11.73 -0.92 -25.22
N SER A 82 -12.05 -1.92 -24.40
CA SER A 82 -12.96 -1.73 -23.28
C SER A 82 -12.42 -0.74 -22.25
N ILE A 83 -13.34 -0.11 -21.51
CA ILE A 83 -13.02 0.83 -20.43
C ILE A 83 -12.11 0.18 -19.37
N LYS A 84 -12.25 -1.14 -19.13
CA LYS A 84 -11.41 -1.91 -18.20
C LYS A 84 -9.95 -1.97 -18.65
N VAL A 85 -9.72 -2.21 -19.94
CA VAL A 85 -8.37 -2.23 -20.52
C VAL A 85 -7.74 -0.85 -20.46
N GLN A 86 -8.49 0.19 -20.83
CA GLN A 86 -8.01 1.57 -20.75
C GLN A 86 -7.66 1.95 -19.30
N TRP A 87 -8.55 1.64 -18.35
CA TRP A 87 -8.30 1.89 -16.92
C TRP A 87 -7.01 1.24 -16.45
N ARG A 88 -6.78 -0.03 -16.79
CA ARG A 88 -5.59 -0.77 -16.37
C ARG A 88 -4.29 -0.14 -16.89
N VAL A 89 -4.31 0.45 -18.09
CA VAL A 89 -3.15 1.20 -18.62
C VAL A 89 -2.82 2.40 -17.72
N PHE A 90 -3.82 3.22 -17.40
CA PHE A 90 -3.62 4.39 -16.54
C PHE A 90 -3.26 4.01 -15.10
N GLU A 91 -3.86 2.93 -14.59
CA GLU A 91 -3.51 2.40 -13.28
C GLU A 91 -2.02 2.08 -13.21
N LYS A 92 -1.50 1.24 -14.11
CA LYS A 92 -0.05 0.93 -14.14
C LYS A 92 0.81 2.18 -14.34
N LEU A 93 0.39 3.14 -15.17
CA LEU A 93 1.14 4.40 -15.34
C LEU A 93 1.27 5.19 -14.04
N PHE A 94 0.18 5.35 -13.31
CA PHE A 94 0.15 6.18 -12.10
C PHE A 94 0.55 5.47 -10.82
N THR A 95 0.51 4.13 -10.79
CA THR A 95 0.94 3.32 -9.63
C THR A 95 2.35 2.80 -9.80
N ASP A 96 2.66 2.16 -10.93
CA ASP A 96 3.89 1.38 -11.10
C ASP A 96 5.00 2.22 -11.74
N PHE A 97 4.64 3.17 -12.63
CA PHE A 97 5.59 3.98 -13.40
C PHE A 97 5.54 5.48 -13.09
N ARG A 98 4.99 5.84 -11.93
CA ARG A 98 4.84 7.25 -11.52
C ARG A 98 6.17 8.02 -11.54
N ASP A 99 7.25 7.36 -11.16
CA ASP A 99 8.56 7.99 -11.02
C ASP A 99 9.28 8.16 -12.37
N CYS A 100 8.74 7.55 -13.43
CA CYS A 100 9.27 7.69 -14.79
C CYS A 100 8.78 8.96 -15.51
N PHE A 101 7.85 9.72 -14.92
CA PHE A 101 7.43 11.00 -15.46
C PHE A 101 8.54 12.04 -15.27
N ASN A 102 9.35 12.25 -16.31
CA ASN A 102 10.53 13.13 -16.30
C ASN A 102 10.23 14.60 -15.96
N HIS A 103 8.98 15.04 -16.13
CA HIS A 103 8.52 16.40 -15.84
C HIS A 103 7.11 16.38 -15.27
N GLU A 104 6.82 17.28 -14.31
CA GLU A 104 5.47 17.46 -13.77
C GLU A 104 4.42 17.68 -14.88
N VAL A 105 4.80 18.34 -15.97
CA VAL A 105 3.94 18.60 -17.14
C VAL A 105 3.44 17.29 -17.79
N ASP A 106 4.36 16.34 -18.04
CA ASP A 106 4.02 15.05 -18.66
C ASP A 106 3.01 14.24 -17.80
N TYR A 107 3.18 14.33 -16.48
CA TYR A 107 2.26 13.71 -15.53
C TYR A 107 0.87 14.34 -15.58
N TYR A 108 0.80 15.68 -15.55
CA TYR A 108 -0.47 16.40 -15.60
C TYR A 108 -1.21 16.22 -16.92
N ASP A 109 -0.49 16.10 -18.04
CA ASP A 109 -1.08 15.79 -19.34
C ASP A 109 -1.71 14.38 -19.35
N MET A 110 -1.03 13.37 -18.80
CA MET A 110 -1.62 12.04 -18.64
C MET A 110 -2.80 12.05 -17.68
N LEU A 111 -2.72 12.84 -16.60
CA LEU A 111 -3.81 12.97 -15.65
C LEU A 111 -5.03 13.63 -16.27
N ALA A 112 -4.85 14.63 -17.14
CA ALA A 112 -5.93 15.24 -17.91
C ALA A 112 -6.58 14.22 -18.85
N CYS A 113 -5.78 13.39 -19.53
CA CYS A 113 -6.27 12.30 -20.37
C CYS A 113 -7.07 11.25 -19.57
N ALA A 114 -6.64 10.94 -18.34
CA ALA A 114 -7.39 10.05 -17.47
C ALA A 114 -8.72 10.70 -17.03
N LYS A 115 -8.71 11.97 -16.64
CA LYS A 115 -9.91 12.71 -16.20
C LYS A 115 -10.96 12.89 -17.30
N SER A 116 -10.55 12.97 -18.56
CA SER A 116 -11.50 13.06 -19.69
C SER A 116 -12.20 11.72 -19.96
N ARG A 117 -11.54 10.60 -19.64
CA ARG A 117 -12.05 9.24 -19.88
C ARG A 117 -12.81 8.66 -18.69
N PHE A 118 -12.36 8.96 -17.49
CA PHE A 118 -12.88 8.38 -16.26
C PHE A 118 -13.27 9.49 -15.30
N GLN A 119 -14.52 9.47 -14.86
CA GLN A 119 -15.02 10.32 -13.79
C GLN A 119 -15.89 9.42 -12.89
N PRO A 120 -15.50 9.20 -11.62
CA PRO A 120 -14.33 9.74 -10.90
C PRO A 120 -13.01 8.98 -11.20
N ILE A 121 -11.86 9.64 -10.95
CA ILE A 121 -10.53 8.98 -10.91
C ILE A 121 -10.05 8.77 -9.47
N PRO A 122 -9.18 7.78 -9.20
CA PRO A 122 -8.63 7.53 -7.86
C PRO A 122 -7.77 8.69 -7.35
N SER A 123 -7.88 9.00 -6.06
CA SER A 123 -7.04 10.03 -5.40
C SER A 123 -5.55 9.71 -5.49
N ALA A 124 -5.18 8.43 -5.48
CA ALA A 124 -3.82 7.96 -5.69
C ALA A 124 -3.20 8.47 -7.01
N TRP A 125 -4.02 8.76 -8.04
CA TRP A 125 -3.54 9.30 -9.33
C TRP A 125 -3.40 10.82 -9.34
N LEU A 126 -3.77 11.54 -8.28
CA LEU A 126 -3.83 13.00 -8.31
C LEU A 126 -2.56 13.69 -7.78
N ALA A 127 -1.89 13.12 -6.78
CA ALA A 127 -0.77 13.79 -6.13
C ALA A 127 0.16 12.80 -5.42
N SER A 128 1.44 13.18 -5.32
CA SER A 128 2.33 12.55 -4.36
C SER A 128 1.80 12.92 -2.99
N SER A 129 1.57 11.94 -2.13
CA SER A 129 1.12 12.24 -0.78
C SER A 129 2.30 12.78 0.00
N TYR A 130 2.16 14.00 0.48
CA TYR A 130 3.11 14.61 1.40
C TYR A 130 2.80 14.26 2.86
N ALA A 131 1.67 13.60 3.11
CA ALA A 131 1.30 13.13 4.43
C ALA A 131 0.76 11.70 4.38
N LEU A 132 0.95 10.95 5.46
CA LEU A 132 0.40 9.61 5.62
C LEU A 132 -0.07 9.44 7.05
N HIS A 133 -1.34 9.07 7.22
CA HIS A 133 -1.98 8.91 8.52
C HIS A 133 -2.67 7.54 8.55
N ILE A 134 -2.24 6.65 9.44
CA ILE A 134 -2.75 5.28 9.54
C ILE A 134 -3.17 5.00 10.99
N ASN A 135 -4.41 4.55 11.19
CA ASN A 135 -4.91 4.10 12.49
C ASN A 135 -4.68 2.59 12.65
N CYS A 136 -3.50 2.20 13.10
CA CYS A 136 -3.01 0.81 13.09
C CYS A 136 -3.92 -0.14 13.90
N GLY A 137 -4.53 -1.12 13.24
CA GLY A 137 -5.49 -2.03 13.84
C GLY A 137 -6.89 -1.44 14.10
N GLY A 138 -7.14 -0.19 13.70
CA GLY A 138 -8.39 0.54 13.95
C GLY A 138 -9.10 0.99 12.67
N GLY A 139 -10.36 1.39 12.81
CA GLY A 139 -11.14 1.98 11.70
C GLY A 139 -10.72 3.42 11.38
N SER A 140 -11.19 3.94 10.24
CA SER A 140 -10.92 5.31 9.80
C SER A 140 -11.43 6.30 10.85
N VAL A 141 -10.59 7.25 11.25
CA VAL A 141 -10.90 8.24 12.31
C VAL A 141 -10.32 9.60 11.98
N THR A 142 -10.98 10.67 12.38
CA THR A 142 -10.46 12.04 12.21
C THR A 142 -10.10 12.62 13.57
N VAL A 143 -8.81 12.96 13.74
CA VAL A 143 -8.27 13.52 14.98
C VAL A 143 -7.54 14.81 14.65
N ASN A 144 -7.88 15.90 15.36
CA ASN A 144 -7.26 17.21 15.21
C ASN A 144 -7.24 17.72 13.74
N GLY A 145 -8.30 17.44 12.98
CA GLY A 145 -8.42 17.84 11.58
C GLY A 145 -7.70 16.95 10.56
N SER A 146 -6.95 15.94 11.00
CA SER A 146 -6.32 14.93 10.13
C SER A 146 -7.11 13.63 10.14
N THR A 147 -7.45 13.12 8.95
CA THR A 147 -8.09 11.82 8.78
C THR A 147 -7.03 10.73 8.69
N TYR A 148 -7.14 9.73 9.55
CA TYR A 148 -6.33 8.51 9.57
C TYR A 148 -7.08 7.41 8.83
N ASP A 149 -6.39 6.78 7.90
CA ASP A 149 -6.91 5.65 7.14
C ASP A 149 -7.12 4.43 8.06
N ASP A 150 -8.12 3.61 7.70
CA ASP A 150 -8.42 2.38 8.42
C ASP A 150 -7.37 1.30 8.18
N ASP A 151 -7.01 0.59 9.24
CA ASP A 151 -6.16 -0.59 9.19
C ASP A 151 -6.84 -1.75 9.91
N THR A 152 -8.03 -2.12 9.42
CA THR A 152 -8.88 -3.15 10.05
C THR A 152 -8.67 -4.56 9.51
N ASP A 153 -7.77 -4.76 8.54
CA ASP A 153 -7.50 -6.09 7.98
C ASP A 153 -6.95 -7.03 9.07
N THR A 154 -7.53 -8.22 9.18
CA THR A 154 -7.20 -9.15 10.27
C THR A 154 -5.76 -9.69 10.19
N ALA A 155 -5.13 -9.57 9.02
CA ALA A 155 -3.82 -10.13 8.70
C ALA A 155 -3.76 -11.66 8.93
N GLY A 156 -2.56 -12.21 8.74
CA GLY A 156 -2.24 -13.60 9.02
C GLY A 156 -0.77 -13.80 9.41
N PRO A 157 -0.32 -15.06 9.58
CA PRO A 157 1.05 -15.37 10.01
C PRO A 157 2.13 -14.89 9.04
N ALA A 158 1.80 -14.84 7.75
CA ALA A 158 2.60 -14.21 6.73
C ALA A 158 1.64 -13.56 5.75
N SER A 159 1.47 -12.24 5.86
CA SER A 159 0.50 -11.52 5.04
C SER A 159 1.06 -10.19 4.57
N PHE A 160 0.64 -9.81 3.37
CA PHE A 160 0.83 -8.49 2.80
C PHE A 160 -0.55 -7.96 2.43
N HIS A 161 -0.91 -6.81 2.96
CA HIS A 161 -2.19 -6.16 2.69
C HIS A 161 -1.95 -4.76 2.18
N GLN A 162 -2.40 -4.50 0.95
CA GLN A 162 -2.39 -3.17 0.35
C GLN A 162 -3.77 -2.53 0.49
N SER A 163 -3.80 -1.34 1.10
CA SER A 163 -5.05 -0.62 1.30
C SER A 163 -5.61 -0.11 -0.03
N ARG A 164 -6.80 -0.58 -0.41
CA ARG A 164 -7.40 -0.29 -1.71
C ARG A 164 -7.74 1.19 -1.85
N GLY A 165 -7.25 1.83 -2.91
CA GLY A 165 -7.48 3.24 -3.18
C GLY A 165 -6.71 4.20 -2.26
N LYS A 166 -5.83 3.66 -1.41
CA LYS A 166 -4.90 4.41 -0.56
C LYS A 166 -3.46 4.17 -1.01
N THR A 167 -2.55 4.98 -0.51
CA THR A 167 -1.14 4.96 -0.90
C THR A 167 -0.28 4.27 0.15
N TRP A 168 -0.77 3.21 0.78
CA TRP A 168 0.01 2.48 1.78
C TRP A 168 -0.38 0.99 1.87
N ALA A 169 0.52 0.20 2.41
CA ALA A 169 0.35 -1.22 2.71
C ALA A 169 1.03 -1.56 4.03
N PHE A 170 0.73 -2.75 4.55
CA PHE A 170 1.51 -3.34 5.61
C PHE A 170 1.82 -4.82 5.33
N SER A 171 2.86 -5.32 5.97
CA SER A 171 3.20 -6.74 6.02
C SER A 171 3.47 -7.21 7.43
N THR A 172 3.07 -8.44 7.72
CA THR A 172 3.30 -9.13 9.00
C THR A 172 4.02 -10.44 8.75
N THR A 173 4.90 -10.81 9.68
CA THR A 173 5.54 -12.13 9.66
C THR A 173 5.58 -12.79 11.04
N GLY A 174 5.55 -14.11 11.00
CA GLY A 174 5.64 -14.99 12.15
C GLY A 174 4.28 -15.46 12.64
N ASN A 175 4.32 -16.49 13.47
CA ASN A 175 3.14 -17.06 14.11
C ASN A 175 3.34 -17.00 15.63
N PHE A 176 2.32 -16.62 16.41
CA PHE A 176 2.44 -16.69 17.85
C PHE A 176 2.47 -18.16 18.28
N MET A 177 3.50 -18.51 19.05
CA MET A 177 3.75 -19.88 19.49
C MET A 177 2.91 -20.24 20.71
N ASP A 178 2.47 -21.50 20.77
CA ASP A 178 1.81 -22.13 21.92
C ASP A 178 0.62 -21.36 22.50
N ILE A 179 -0.25 -20.83 21.62
CA ILE A 179 -1.52 -20.21 22.02
C ILE A 179 -2.67 -21.22 22.00
N ASP A 180 -3.52 -21.17 23.03
CA ASP A 180 -4.68 -22.06 23.17
C ASP A 180 -5.89 -21.62 22.29
N GLY A 181 -5.73 -20.60 21.44
CA GLY A 181 -6.79 -19.98 20.64
C GLY A 181 -6.34 -19.49 19.27
N SER A 182 -7.16 -18.66 18.60
CA SER A 182 -6.84 -18.07 17.30
C SER A 182 -5.85 -16.89 17.44
N ASN A 183 -4.86 -16.81 16.56
CA ASN A 183 -3.99 -15.65 16.46
C ASN A 183 -4.80 -14.39 16.17
N SER A 184 -4.60 -13.35 16.98
CA SER A 184 -5.04 -11.99 16.66
C SER A 184 -3.83 -11.11 16.37
N TYR A 185 -3.90 -10.36 15.26
CA TYR A 185 -2.88 -9.37 14.88
C TYR A 185 -3.34 -7.94 15.17
N ILE A 186 -4.52 -7.79 15.80
CA ILE A 186 -5.08 -6.53 16.27
C ILE A 186 -5.46 -6.70 17.73
N MET A 187 -5.03 -5.77 18.57
CA MET A 187 -5.36 -5.71 19.98
C MET A 187 -6.14 -4.45 20.26
N SER A 188 -7.12 -4.54 21.16
CA SER A 188 -7.97 -3.42 21.55
C SER A 188 -8.03 -3.28 23.06
N ASP A 189 -8.08 -2.03 23.53
CA ASP A 189 -8.25 -1.69 24.92
C ASP A 189 -9.25 -0.53 25.04
N THR A 190 -10.36 -0.81 25.73
CA THR A 190 -11.44 0.15 25.96
C THR A 190 -11.20 1.02 27.18
N SER A 191 -10.16 0.76 27.97
CA SER A 191 -9.83 1.50 29.19
C SER A 191 -9.05 2.79 28.93
N VAL A 192 -8.44 2.95 27.75
CA VAL A 192 -7.71 4.17 27.35
C VAL A 192 -8.70 5.28 27.01
N ALA A 193 -9.11 6.04 28.03
CA ALA A 193 -10.20 7.00 27.97
C ALA A 193 -9.98 8.24 27.07
N ASN A 194 -8.77 8.51 26.56
CA ASN A 194 -8.42 9.87 26.13
C ASN A 194 -8.12 10.08 24.63
N SER A 195 -8.05 9.05 23.78
CA SER A 195 -7.91 9.29 22.34
C SER A 195 -8.26 8.06 21.51
N GLU A 196 -9.07 8.25 20.48
CA GLU A 196 -9.51 7.18 19.58
C GLU A 196 -8.37 6.46 18.85
N LEU A 197 -7.22 7.13 18.68
CA LEU A 197 -6.02 6.59 18.04
C LEU A 197 -5.27 5.55 18.88
N PHE A 198 -5.55 5.43 20.17
CA PHE A 198 -4.87 4.48 21.06
C PHE A 198 -5.79 3.36 21.57
N LYS A 199 -7.02 3.29 21.06
CA LYS A 199 -7.99 2.22 21.39
C LYS A 199 -7.58 0.88 20.78
N ASN A 200 -6.97 0.91 19.59
CA ASN A 200 -6.51 -0.27 18.87
C ASN A 200 -5.01 -0.18 18.62
N ALA A 201 -4.38 -1.33 18.43
CA ALA A 201 -3.02 -1.43 17.98
C ALA A 201 -2.83 -2.67 17.11
N ARG A 202 -2.02 -2.54 16.06
CA ARG A 202 -1.56 -3.69 15.29
C ARG A 202 -0.36 -4.32 15.98
N VAL A 203 -0.35 -5.65 16.01
CA VAL A 203 0.73 -6.46 16.58
C VAL A 203 1.24 -7.48 15.56
N SER A 204 2.48 -7.92 15.72
CA SER A 204 3.06 -9.02 14.94
C SER A 204 3.98 -9.85 15.82
N PRO A 205 4.10 -11.18 15.59
CA PRO A 205 5.03 -12.03 16.34
C PRO A 205 6.49 -11.70 16.07
N THR A 206 6.86 -11.35 14.83
CA THR A 206 8.27 -11.19 14.42
C THR A 206 8.55 -9.85 13.78
N SER A 207 7.88 -9.51 12.68
CA SER A 207 8.12 -8.26 11.97
C SER A 207 6.81 -7.67 11.48
N LEU A 208 6.63 -6.38 11.74
CA LEU A 208 5.53 -5.58 11.21
C LEU A 208 6.14 -4.44 10.39
N THR A 209 5.85 -4.40 9.10
CA THR A 209 6.36 -3.35 8.22
C THR A 209 5.20 -2.59 7.59
N TYR A 210 5.26 -1.26 7.65
CA TYR A 210 4.36 -0.37 6.91
C TYR A 210 5.12 0.27 5.75
N TYR A 211 4.42 0.39 4.63
CA TYR A 211 4.90 1.02 3.42
C TYR A 211 4.01 2.20 3.06
N GLY A 212 4.59 3.38 2.89
CA GLY A 212 3.96 4.50 2.21
C GLY A 212 4.43 4.53 0.76
N PHE A 213 3.51 4.50 -0.20
CA PHE A 213 3.77 4.60 -1.64
C PHE A 213 3.44 6.00 -2.14
N CYS A 214 3.93 6.34 -3.33
CA CYS A 214 3.66 7.64 -3.96
C CYS A 214 3.97 8.83 -3.02
N MET A 215 4.94 8.66 -2.12
CA MET A 215 5.40 9.72 -1.24
C MET A 215 6.27 10.69 -2.04
N GLY A 216 6.16 12.00 -1.83
CA GLY A 216 7.11 12.94 -2.43
C GLY A 216 8.54 12.63 -2.00
N ASN A 217 9.55 12.94 -2.83
CA ASN A 217 10.93 12.83 -2.39
C ASN A 217 11.28 14.02 -1.50
N GLY A 218 11.97 13.75 -0.38
CA GLY A 218 12.33 14.78 0.58
C GLY A 218 12.44 14.27 2.01
N ASN A 219 12.59 15.21 2.93
CA ASN A 219 12.66 14.92 4.36
C ASN A 219 11.25 14.90 4.96
N TYR A 220 11.01 13.92 5.82
CA TYR A 220 9.74 13.71 6.50
C TYR A 220 9.95 13.58 8.00
N THR A 221 8.98 14.07 8.77
CA THR A 221 8.82 13.76 10.18
C THR A 221 7.89 12.56 10.30
N VAL A 222 8.43 11.44 10.78
CA VAL A 222 7.69 10.21 11.07
C VAL A 222 7.41 10.15 12.56
N ASN A 223 6.15 10.34 12.93
CA ASN A 223 5.66 10.21 14.29
C ASN A 223 5.01 8.84 14.46
N LEU A 224 5.64 7.98 15.28
CA LEU A 224 5.11 6.66 15.63
C LEU A 224 4.39 6.75 16.97
N HIS A 225 3.13 6.34 16.99
CA HIS A 225 2.26 6.43 18.17
C HIS A 225 2.11 5.06 18.83
N PHE A 226 2.39 5.01 20.12
CA PHE A 226 2.38 3.79 20.91
C PHE A 226 1.58 3.97 22.19
N SER A 227 0.91 2.90 22.62
CA SER A 227 0.45 2.72 23.99
C SER A 227 0.59 1.24 24.35
N GLU A 228 1.20 0.94 25.49
CA GLU A 228 1.26 -0.45 25.97
C GLU A 228 -0.09 -0.79 26.60
N ILE A 229 -0.92 -1.51 25.84
CA ILE A 229 -2.32 -1.80 26.18
C ILE A 229 -2.55 -3.27 26.60
N ILE A 230 -1.51 -4.11 26.58
CA ILE A 230 -1.67 -5.54 26.89
C ILE A 230 -1.13 -5.88 28.27
N PHE A 231 0.00 -5.29 28.65
CA PHE A 231 0.50 -5.42 30.03
C PHE A 231 -0.28 -4.52 30.99
N THR A 232 -0.26 -4.85 32.28
CA THR A 232 -0.94 -4.10 33.35
C THR A 232 0.07 -3.57 34.36
N ASP A 233 -0.22 -2.46 35.03
CA ASP A 233 0.62 -1.88 36.09
C ASP A 233 0.12 -2.25 37.51
N ASP A 234 -0.51 -3.41 37.63
CA ASP A 234 -1.09 -3.90 38.88
C ASP A 234 -0.08 -4.70 39.71
N GLN A 235 -0.41 -4.99 40.96
CA GLN A 235 0.46 -5.81 41.83
C GLN A 235 0.41 -7.31 41.51
N THR A 236 0.00 -7.69 40.29
CA THR A 236 -0.06 -9.09 39.87
C THR A 236 1.16 -9.47 39.03
N TYR A 237 1.32 -10.77 38.76
CA TYR A 237 2.38 -11.30 37.91
C TYR A 237 2.41 -10.68 36.50
N ASN A 238 1.27 -10.18 36.01
CA ASN A 238 1.14 -9.59 34.68
C ASN A 238 1.98 -8.32 34.50
N SER A 239 2.26 -7.59 35.58
CA SER A 239 3.09 -6.37 35.57
C SER A 239 4.58 -6.60 35.33
N LEU A 240 5.03 -7.85 35.42
CA LEU A 240 6.42 -8.24 35.11
C LEU A 240 6.67 -8.33 33.60
N GLY A 241 5.61 -8.30 32.79
CA GLY A 241 5.69 -8.35 31.35
C GLY A 241 6.48 -7.19 30.74
N ARG A 242 7.25 -7.47 29.68
CA ARG A 242 8.08 -6.49 28.98
C ARG A 242 7.99 -6.68 27.47
N ARG A 243 7.55 -5.66 26.76
CA ARG A 243 7.62 -5.58 25.29
C ARG A 243 8.89 -4.84 24.89
N ILE A 244 9.70 -5.48 24.05
CA ILE A 244 10.95 -4.89 23.55
C ILE A 244 11.10 -5.25 22.08
N PHE A 245 11.28 -4.26 21.22
CA PHE A 245 11.50 -4.45 19.79
C PHE A 245 12.37 -3.34 19.21
N ASP A 246 12.90 -3.54 18.01
CA ASP A 246 13.69 -2.56 17.28
C ASP A 246 12.81 -1.81 16.27
N ILE A 247 13.14 -0.54 15.99
CA ILE A 247 12.49 0.30 15.00
C ILE A 247 13.49 0.63 13.90
N TYR A 248 13.12 0.31 12.67
CA TYR A 248 13.85 0.64 11.46
C TYR A 248 13.01 1.58 10.59
N ILE A 249 13.64 2.57 9.99
CA ILE A 249 13.01 3.46 9.00
C ILE A 249 13.94 3.56 7.80
N GLN A 250 13.43 3.32 6.59
CA GLN A 250 14.23 3.25 5.36
C GLN A 250 15.44 2.31 5.48
N GLY A 251 15.27 1.16 6.16
CA GLY A 251 16.33 0.18 6.41
C GLY A 251 17.30 0.50 7.56
N GLU A 252 17.33 1.74 8.05
CA GLU A 252 18.23 2.17 9.12
C GLU A 252 17.63 1.91 10.51
N LEU A 253 18.45 1.39 11.44
CA LEU A 253 18.05 1.16 12.83
C LEU A 253 17.98 2.49 13.59
N VAL A 254 16.79 3.07 13.71
CA VAL A 254 16.58 4.37 14.37
C VAL A 254 16.39 4.26 15.89
N GLN A 255 15.92 3.12 16.38
CA GLN A 255 15.79 2.86 17.81
C GLN A 255 15.93 1.37 18.11
N LYS A 256 16.95 1.01 18.88
CA LYS A 256 17.17 -0.36 19.35
C LYS A 256 16.52 -0.59 20.72
N ASP A 257 16.06 -1.81 20.97
CA ASP A 257 15.55 -2.27 22.27
C ASP A 257 14.45 -1.35 22.84
N PHE A 258 13.57 -0.85 21.96
CA PHE A 258 12.49 0.06 22.31
C PHE A 258 11.47 -0.63 23.22
N ASN A 259 11.22 -0.04 24.39
CA ASN A 259 10.25 -0.50 25.36
C ASN A 259 9.22 0.60 25.61
N ILE A 260 7.98 0.38 25.14
CA ILE A 260 6.91 1.38 25.17
C ILE A 260 6.63 1.87 26.59
N ALA A 261 6.44 0.95 27.55
CA ALA A 261 6.09 1.29 28.93
C ALA A 261 7.20 2.09 29.63
N LYS A 262 8.46 1.71 29.39
CA LYS A 262 9.63 2.42 29.94
C LYS A 262 9.73 3.84 29.38
N GLU A 263 9.53 4.01 28.08
CA GLU A 263 9.61 5.31 27.41
C GLU A 263 8.43 6.22 27.76
N ALA A 264 7.22 5.67 27.88
CA ALA A 264 6.05 6.40 28.33
C ALA A 264 6.11 6.77 29.83
N GLY A 265 6.90 6.01 30.61
CA GLY A 265 7.06 6.14 32.06
C GLY A 265 6.01 5.40 32.89
N ARG A 266 5.01 4.81 32.24
CA ARG A 266 4.01 3.90 32.83
C ARG A 266 3.29 3.10 31.73
N ILE A 267 2.70 1.98 32.08
CA ILE A 267 1.85 1.18 31.20
C ILE A 267 0.53 1.91 30.91
N GLY A 268 -0.07 1.69 29.74
CA GLY A 268 -1.33 2.33 29.30
C GLY A 268 -1.23 3.82 28.96
N LYS A 269 -0.04 4.43 29.09
CA LYS A 269 0.17 5.83 28.71
C LYS A 269 0.60 5.92 27.25
N ALA A 270 -0.17 6.67 26.48
CA ALA A 270 0.17 7.05 25.12
C ALA A 270 1.50 7.81 25.05
N ILE A 271 2.33 7.48 24.06
CA ILE A 271 3.56 8.17 23.72
C ILE A 271 3.70 8.26 22.20
N THR A 272 4.20 9.40 21.73
CA THR A 272 4.58 9.63 20.33
C THR A 272 6.10 9.75 20.25
N LYS A 273 6.71 8.99 19.35
CA LYS A 273 8.16 9.06 19.08
C LYS A 273 8.39 9.69 17.70
N PRO A 274 8.97 10.89 17.62
CA PRO A 274 9.33 11.52 16.36
C PRO A 274 10.66 10.97 15.83
N PHE A 275 10.71 10.71 14.54
CA PHE A 275 11.91 10.36 13.78
C PHE A 275 11.96 11.17 12.49
N THR A 276 13.15 11.30 11.91
CA THR A 276 13.35 11.91 10.59
C THR A 276 13.62 10.81 9.56
N ALA A 277 12.99 10.90 8.40
CA ALA A 277 13.18 9.98 7.29
C ALA A 277 13.45 10.75 5.99
N VAL A 278 14.28 10.19 5.12
CA VAL A 278 14.48 10.71 3.76
C VAL A 278 13.83 9.76 2.78
N VAL A 279 12.90 10.27 1.97
CA VAL A 279 12.26 9.51 0.88
C VAL A 279 12.97 9.88 -0.42
N SER A 280 13.50 8.86 -1.11
CA SER A 280 14.29 9.02 -2.35
C SER A 280 13.71 8.28 -3.57
N HIS A 281 12.87 7.27 -3.35
CA HIS A 281 12.25 6.44 -4.39
C HIS A 281 10.73 6.34 -4.18
N ASN A 282 10.14 7.47 -3.79
CA ASN A 282 8.70 7.64 -3.58
C ASN A 282 8.05 6.63 -2.62
N THR A 283 8.87 5.95 -1.84
CA THR A 283 8.50 4.87 -0.93
C THR A 283 9.13 5.13 0.43
N LEU A 284 8.30 5.02 1.47
CA LEU A 284 8.72 5.07 2.86
C LEU A 284 8.49 3.70 3.49
N GLU A 285 9.55 3.09 4.02
CA GLU A 285 9.47 1.87 4.82
C GLU A 285 9.62 2.19 6.32
N ILE A 286 8.70 1.67 7.14
CA ILE A 286 8.78 1.68 8.59
C ILE A 286 8.66 0.23 9.06
N ARG A 287 9.72 -0.34 9.63
CA ARG A 287 9.76 -1.73 10.08
C ARG A 287 9.98 -1.83 11.58
N LEU A 288 9.08 -2.51 12.26
CA LEU A 288 9.16 -2.84 13.67
C LEU A 288 9.52 -4.32 13.78
N TYR A 289 10.64 -4.63 14.44
CA TYR A 289 11.22 -5.98 14.43
C TYR A 289 11.48 -6.50 15.84
N TRP A 290 11.02 -7.71 16.11
CA TRP A 290 11.24 -8.40 17.37
C TRP A 290 12.44 -9.34 17.28
N ALA A 291 13.52 -8.96 17.95
CA ALA A 291 14.75 -9.75 18.03
C ALA A 291 14.72 -10.84 19.14
N GLY A 292 13.54 -11.31 19.53
CA GLY A 292 13.40 -12.35 20.57
C GLY A 292 13.55 -11.86 22.02
N LYS A 293 13.40 -10.54 22.28
CA LYS A 293 13.60 -9.93 23.60
C LYS A 293 12.28 -9.62 24.31
N GLY A 294 12.32 -9.56 25.64
CA GLY A 294 11.14 -9.32 26.46
C GLY A 294 10.46 -10.61 26.88
N THR A 295 9.17 -10.54 27.19
CA THR A 295 8.39 -11.68 27.71
C THR A 295 7.52 -12.31 26.63
N THR A 296 7.46 -13.64 26.59
CA THR A 296 6.67 -14.39 25.60
C THR A 296 5.41 -15.06 26.18
N SER A 297 5.36 -15.21 27.51
CA SER A 297 4.33 -15.97 28.24
C SER A 297 3.64 -15.18 29.35
N ILE A 298 3.77 -13.85 29.32
CA ILE A 298 3.09 -12.92 30.24
C ILE A 298 2.32 -11.93 29.36
N PRO A 299 1.09 -11.52 29.73
CA PRO A 299 0.21 -12.14 30.74
C PRO A 299 -0.25 -13.55 30.33
N SER A 300 -0.22 -13.83 29.03
CA SER A 300 -0.49 -15.14 28.44
C SER A 300 0.56 -15.45 27.37
N ARG A 301 0.57 -16.69 26.86
CA ARG A 301 1.43 -17.06 25.73
C ARG A 301 1.02 -16.32 24.46
N GLY A 302 1.99 -16.04 23.60
CA GLY A 302 1.75 -15.37 22.33
C GLY A 302 1.56 -13.85 22.44
N VAL A 303 1.99 -13.25 23.55
CA VAL A 303 1.89 -11.81 23.78
C VAL A 303 3.28 -11.16 23.72
N TYR A 304 3.90 -11.22 22.54
CA TYR A 304 5.23 -10.64 22.28
C TYR A 304 5.26 -9.90 20.95
N GLY A 305 6.43 -9.41 20.55
CA GLY A 305 6.62 -8.71 19.28
C GLY A 305 6.29 -7.21 19.29
N PRO A 306 6.41 -6.53 18.14
CA PRO A 306 6.06 -5.13 18.01
C PRO A 306 4.56 -4.87 18.21
N LEU A 307 4.26 -3.66 18.69
CA LEU A 307 2.92 -3.11 18.84
C LEU A 307 2.97 -1.65 18.38
N ILE A 308 1.99 -1.21 17.59
CA ILE A 308 1.85 0.20 17.16
C ILE A 308 0.38 0.59 17.05
N SER A 309 0.03 1.80 17.51
CA SER A 309 -1.34 2.30 17.55
C SER A 309 -1.67 3.19 16.36
N ALA A 310 -0.73 4.04 15.93
CA ALA A 310 -0.91 4.86 14.74
C ALA A 310 0.43 5.30 14.14
N ILE A 311 0.38 5.71 12.87
CA ILE A 311 1.50 6.31 12.14
C ILE A 311 1.04 7.67 11.60
N THR A 312 1.86 8.69 11.83
CA THR A 312 1.72 10.01 11.21
C THR A 312 3.02 10.37 10.51
N VAL A 313 2.94 10.67 9.23
CA VAL A 313 4.05 11.13 8.43
C VAL A 313 3.67 12.47 7.85
N GLU A 314 4.51 13.48 8.06
CA GLU A 314 4.32 14.83 7.54
C GLU A 314 5.64 15.31 6.92
N PRO A 315 5.61 16.29 6.00
CA PRO A 315 6.84 16.87 5.45
C PRO A 315 7.67 17.48 6.59
N GLY A 316 8.97 17.26 6.55
CA GLY A 316 9.90 17.90 7.46
C GLY A 316 9.80 19.41 7.30
N ARG A 317 9.67 20.15 8.40
CA ARG A 317 9.86 21.61 8.37
C ARG A 317 11.34 21.86 8.10
N LEU A 318 11.63 22.61 7.03
CA LEU A 318 12.95 23.16 6.72
C LEU A 318 13.48 24.01 7.88
#